data_AF-A0A6G9FRV1-F1
#
_entry.id   AF-A0A6G9FRV1-F1
#
_cell.length_a   1.000
_cell.length_b   1.000
_cell.length_c   1.000
_cell.angle_alpha   90.00
_cell.angle_beta   90.00
_cell.angle_gamma   90.00
#
_symmetry.space_group_name_H-M   'P 1'
#
loop_
_entity.id
_entity.type
_entity.pdbx_description
1 polymer ?
#
loop_
_entity_poly.entity_id
_entity_poly.type
_entity_poly.pdbx_seq_one_letter_code
_entity_poly.pdbx_strand_id
1 'polypeptide(L)'
;MTTVDVGRLAEIGRTWLPDVTTDASLNVVALEDGAGVCVVHAVRGGGKVYVAPDETVLFAGSSVAFDAGLGAFLDGARTSRDGVRPGGR
;
A
#
# COMPACT_ATOMS: atom_id res chain seq x y z
N MET A 1 -6.88 5.79 22.49
CA MET A 1 -7.42 5.07 21.33
C MET A 1 -7.01 5.85 20.10
N THR A 2 -5.86 5.53 19.51
CA THR A 2 -5.34 6.23 18.34
C THR A 2 -6.19 5.83 17.15
N THR A 3 -7.08 6.73 16.72
CA THR A 3 -7.87 6.55 15.49
C THR A 3 -6.91 6.49 14.32
N VAL A 4 -6.91 5.38 13.58
CA VAL A 4 -6.13 5.24 12.35
C VAL A 4 -6.69 6.22 11.33
N ASP A 5 -5.87 7.18 10.89
CA ASP A 5 -6.27 8.17 9.90
C ASP A 5 -6.22 7.56 8.49
N VAL A 6 -7.32 6.90 8.11
CA VAL A 6 -7.46 6.17 6.84
C VAL A 6 -7.17 7.08 5.64
N GLY A 7 -7.53 8.37 5.72
CA GLY A 7 -7.27 9.35 4.67
C GLY A 7 -5.78 9.57 4.44
N ARG A 8 -5.05 9.89 5.51
CA ARG A 8 -3.59 10.07 5.46
C ARG A 8 -2.87 8.82 4.97
N LEU A 9 -3.25 7.64 5.47
CA LEU A 9 -2.60 6.40 5.04
C LEU A 9 -2.89 6.08 3.56
N ALA A 10 -4.08 6.39 3.07
CA ALA A 10 -4.42 6.22 1.66
C ALA A 10 -3.57 7.13 0.75
N GLU A 11 -3.29 8.37 1.17
CA GLU A 11 -2.41 9.29 0.43
C GLU A 11 -0.96 8.79 0.38
N ILE A 12 -0.46 8.24 1.48
CA ILE A 12 0.87 7.59 1.52
C ILE A 12 0.90 6.43 0.53
N GLY A 13 -0.09 5.52 0.59
CA GLY A 13 -0.15 4.36 -0.31
C GLY A 13 -0.25 4.77 -1.78
N ARG A 14 -0.99 5.85 -2.09
CA ARG A 14 -1.09 6.44 -3.43
C ARG A 14 0.27 6.90 -3.96
N THR A 15 1.12 7.48 -3.10
CA THR A 15 2.45 7.97 -3.49
C THR A 15 3.40 6.83 -3.88
N TRP A 16 3.13 5.61 -3.41
CA TRP A 16 3.94 4.42 -3.70
C TRP A 16 3.51 3.67 -4.95
N LEU A 17 2.33 3.95 -5.50
CA LEU A 17 1.85 3.33 -6.72
C LEU A 17 2.41 4.08 -7.94
N PRO A 18 3.25 3.45 -8.77
CA PRO A 18 3.65 4.03 -10.04
C PRO A 18 2.42 4.17 -10.93
N ASP A 19 2.32 5.27 -11.68
CA ASP A 19 1.28 5.50 -12.70
C ASP A 19 -0.16 5.59 -12.18
N VAL A 20 -0.37 6.00 -10.91
CA VAL A 20 -1.67 6.55 -10.52
C VAL A 20 -1.85 7.89 -11.21
N THR A 21 -2.46 7.86 -12.40
CA THR A 21 -3.06 9.05 -12.99
C THR A 21 -4.18 9.54 -12.06
N THR A 22 -4.50 10.83 -12.08
CA THR A 22 -5.53 11.41 -11.19
C THR A 22 -6.87 10.66 -11.25
N ASP A 23 -7.15 9.98 -12.37
CA ASP A 23 -8.35 9.19 -12.68
C ASP A 23 -8.28 7.69 -12.33
N ALA A 24 -7.13 7.21 -11.84
CA ALA A 24 -7.00 5.79 -11.54
C ALA A 24 -7.90 5.39 -10.36
N SER A 25 -8.74 4.38 -10.58
CA SER A 25 -9.61 3.82 -9.55
C SER A 25 -8.78 3.10 -8.48
N LEU A 26 -8.55 3.79 -7.37
CA LEU A 26 -7.92 3.24 -6.18
C LEU A 26 -9.01 2.73 -5.23
N ASN A 27 -8.89 1.48 -4.81
CA ASN A 27 -9.74 0.93 -3.76
C ASN A 27 -8.98 0.96 -2.44
N VAL A 28 -9.54 1.62 -1.43
CA VAL A 28 -8.93 1.72 -0.09
C VAL A 28 -9.72 0.82 0.85
N VAL A 29 -9.03 -0.18 1.39
CA VAL A 29 -9.59 -1.16 2.33
C VAL A 29 -8.95 -0.94 3.69
N ALA A 30 -9.73 -0.57 4.70
CA ALA A 30 -9.23 -0.50 6.07
C ALA A 30 -8.93 -1.92 6.58
N LEU A 31 -7.79 -2.12 7.22
CA LEU A 31 -7.42 -3.38 7.83
C LEU A 31 -8.06 -3.51 9.22
N GLU A 32 -8.35 -4.74 9.63
CA GLU A 32 -8.88 -5.04 10.96
C GLU A 32 -7.88 -4.67 12.07
N ASP A 33 -8.39 -4.50 13.30
CA ASP A 33 -7.61 -4.14 14.49
C ASP A 33 -6.83 -2.81 14.41
N GLY A 34 -7.11 -1.99 13.40
CA GLY A 34 -6.33 -0.78 13.15
C GLY A 34 -4.91 -1.06 12.66
N ALA A 35 -4.68 -2.24 12.05
CA ALA A 35 -3.38 -2.61 11.49
C ALA A 35 -2.93 -1.68 10.35
N GLY A 36 -3.85 -0.89 9.76
CA GLY A 36 -3.55 0.08 8.72
C GLY A 36 -4.61 0.12 7.61
N VAL A 37 -4.18 0.42 6.38
CA VAL A 37 -5.02 0.40 5.18
C VAL A 37 -4.32 -0.35 4.05
N CYS A 38 -5.08 -0.95 3.15
CA CYS A 38 -4.62 -1.49 1.89
C CYS A 38 -5.18 -0.64 0.74
N VAL A 39 -4.28 -0.04 -0.03
CA VAL A 39 -4.60 0.68 -1.26
C VAL A 39 -4.37 -0.27 -2.43
N VAL A 40 -5.45 -0.69 -3.08
CA VAL A 40 -5.41 -1.57 -4.25
C VAL A 40 -5.61 -0.73 -5.49
N HIS A 41 -4.69 -0.85 -6.45
CA HIS A 41 -4.85 -0.22 -7.75
C HIS A 41 -5.70 -1.15 -8.62
N ALA A 42 -6.96 -0.77 -8.88
CA ALA A 42 -7.94 -1.61 -9.59
C ALA A 42 -7.71 -1.65 -11.12
N VAL A 43 -6.45 -1.68 -11.55
CA VAL A 43 -6.05 -1.80 -12.96
C VAL A 43 -5.15 -3.01 -13.15
N ARG A 44 -5.16 -3.58 -14.37
CA ARG A 44 -4.32 -4.73 -14.71
C ARG A 44 -2.85 -4.32 -14.63
N GLY A 45 -2.10 -4.93 -13.71
CA GLY A 45 -0.70 -4.58 -13.48
C GLY A 45 -0.47 -3.57 -12.34
N GLY A 46 -1.53 -3.02 -11.74
CA GLY A 46 -1.45 -1.93 -10.77
C GLY A 46 -0.91 -2.28 -9.38
N GLY A 47 -0.86 -3.55 -8.99
CA GLY A 47 -0.40 -3.95 -7.65
C GLY A 47 -1.27 -3.42 -6.51
N LYS A 48 -0.78 -3.59 -5.29
CA LYS A 48 -1.44 -3.12 -4.06
C LYS A 48 -0.39 -2.72 -3.03
N VAL A 49 -0.75 -1.77 -2.19
CA VAL A 49 0.14 -1.21 -1.18
C VAL A 49 -0.57 -1.27 0.17
N TYR A 50 0.04 -1.94 1.13
CA TYR A 50 -0.40 -1.92 2.53
C TYR A 50 0.35 -0.80 3.23
N VAL A 51 -0.33 -0.02 4.07
CA VAL A 51 0.23 1.12 4.78
C VAL A 51 -0.12 0.98 6.25
N ALA A 52 0.89 0.96 7.11
CA ALA A 52 0.72 0.86 8.55
C ALA A 52 0.47 2.23 9.19
N PRO A 53 -0.08 2.27 10.43
CA PRO A 53 -0.22 3.50 11.21
C PRO A 53 1.13 4.19 11.46
N ASP A 54 2.22 3.43 11.46
CA ASP A 54 3.60 3.93 11.57
C ASP A 54 4.18 4.46 10.24
N GLU A 55 3.34 4.67 9.22
CA GLU A 55 3.67 5.22 7.89
C GLU A 55 4.58 4.36 7.02
N THR A 56 5.01 3.20 7.50
CA THR A 56 5.68 2.21 6.67
C THR A 56 4.69 1.53 5.73
N VAL A 57 5.22 1.01 4.63
CA VAL A 57 4.40 0.41 3.60
C VAL A 57 4.92 -0.97 3.21
N LEU A 58 4.06 -1.79 2.63
CA LEU A 58 4.42 -2.99 1.90
C LEU A 58 3.80 -2.90 0.51
N PHE A 59 4.65 -2.78 -0.52
CA PHE A 59 4.25 -2.92 -1.91
C PHE A 59 4.18 -4.40 -2.27
N ALA A 60 2.98 -4.87 -2.62
CA ALA A 60 2.75 -6.21 -3.14
C ALA A 60 2.42 -6.08 -4.64
N GLY A 61 3.33 -6.59 -5.48
CA GLY A 61 3.15 -6.61 -6.93
C GLY A 61 1.87 -7.33 -7.36
N SER A 62 1.47 -7.13 -8.61
CA SER A 62 0.22 -7.67 -9.18
C SER A 62 0.10 -9.19 -9.11
N SER A 63 1.21 -9.93 -9.08
CA SER A 63 1.20 -11.39 -8.97
C SER A 63 0.98 -11.93 -7.56
N VAL A 64 1.05 -11.08 -6.53
CA VAL A 64 0.85 -11.48 -5.13
C VAL A 64 -0.65 -11.50 -4.84
N ALA A 65 -1.17 -12.51 -4.16
CA ALA A 65 -2.57 -12.53 -3.72
C ALA A 65 -2.81 -11.50 -2.58
N PHE A 66 -4.05 -11.06 -2.37
CA PHE A 66 -4.38 -10.15 -1.27
C PHE A 66 -4.04 -10.77 0.10
N ASP A 67 -4.48 -12.01 0.35
CA ASP A 67 -4.18 -12.71 1.62
C ASP A 67 -2.69 -12.92 1.85
N ALA A 68 -1.93 -13.23 0.80
CA ALA A 68 -0.48 -13.40 0.90
C ALA A 68 0.24 -12.09 1.25
N GLY A 69 -0.19 -10.97 0.63
CA GLY A 69 0.34 -9.64 0.94
C GLY A 69 -0.06 -9.16 2.34
N LEU A 70 -1.31 -9.40 2.73
CA LEU A 70 -1.81 -9.07 4.06
C LEU A 70 -1.09 -9.88 5.14
N GLY A 71 -0.93 -11.20 4.93
CA GLY A 71 -0.19 -12.06 5.85
C GLY A 71 1.25 -11.58 6.04
N ALA A 72 1.97 -11.27 4.97
CA ALA A 72 3.31 -10.72 5.06
C ALA A 72 3.35 -9.37 5.80
N PHE A 73 2.38 -8.49 5.53
CA PHE A 73 2.28 -7.19 6.20
C PHE A 73 2.01 -7.32 7.71
N LEU A 74 1.13 -8.24 8.09
CA LEU A 74 0.82 -8.56 9.49
C LEU A 74 1.99 -9.26 10.20
N ASP A 75 2.79 -10.04 9.48
CA ASP A 75 4.04 -10.64 9.96
C ASP A 75 5.15 -9.59 10.17
N GLY A 76 4.94 -8.35 9.71
CA GLY A 76 5.88 -7.24 9.86
C GLY A 76 6.77 -7.02 8.63
N ALA A 77 6.49 -7.66 7.50
CA ALA A 77 7.18 -7.37 6.25
C ALA A 77 6.84 -5.94 5.80
N ARG A 78 7.88 -5.16 5.50
CA ARG A 78 7.77 -3.79 4.99
C ARG A 78 8.69 -3.63 3.77
N THR A 79 8.26 -2.84 2.80
CA THR A 79 9.07 -2.43 1.66
C THR A 79 9.93 -1.25 2.08
N SER A 80 11.24 -1.49 2.22
CA SER A 80 12.21 -0.42 2.45
C SER A 80 12.21 0.56 1.28
N ARG A 81 12.06 1.86 1.59
CA ARG A 81 12.06 2.98 0.62
C ARG A 81 13.38 3.11 -0.15
N ASP A 82 14.45 2.47 0.32
CA ASP A 82 15.78 2.48 -0.32
C ASP A 82 15.85 1.65 -1.61
N GLY A 83 14.85 0.79 -1.90
CA GLY A 83 14.83 -0.06 -3.08
C GLY A 83 14.28 0.59 -4.37
N VAL A 84 13.53 1.69 -4.26
CA VAL A 84 13.00 2.44 -5.41
C VAL A 84 13.87 3.67 -5.61
N ARG A 85 14.87 3.56 -6.49
CA ARG A 85 15.62 4.73 -6.96
C ARG A 85 14.76 5.48 -7.97
N PRO A 86 14.36 6.75 -7.74
CA PRO A 86 13.86 7.61 -8.81
C PRO A 86 15.08 8.13 -9.59
N GLY A 87 15.56 7.36 -10.57
CA GLY A 87 16.71 7.79 -11.38
C GLY A 87 17.42 6.64 -12.08
N GLY A 88 16.89 6.26 -13.24
CA GLY A 88 17.46 5.24 -14.11
C GLY A 88 17.68 5.75 -15.54
N ARG A 89 18.60 6.71 -15.65
CA ARG A 89 19.29 7.23 -16.85
C ARG A 89 18.57 8.23 -17.76
#